data_AF-A0A1G6J3Y0-F1
#
_entry.id   AF-A0A1G6J3Y0-F1
#
_cell.length_a   1.000
_cell.length_b   1.000
_cell.length_c   1.000
_cell.angle_alpha   90.00
_cell.angle_beta   90.00
_cell.angle_gamma   90.00
#
_symmetry.space_group_name_H-M   'P 1'
#
loop_
_entity.id
_entity.type
_entity.pdbx_description
1 polymer ?
#
loop_
_entity_poly.entity_id
_entity_poly.type
_entity_poly.pdbx_seq_one_letter_code
_entity_poly.pdbx_strand_id
1 'polypeptide(L)'
;MSTSAHSPAGSVTSSAPAVREGGQVTDRLVALNATYAEDFRDPGMDARPVLQVAVVACMDARLDLHAALGLELGDCHTIRNAGGVVTEDVIRSLTISQRALGTRSVVLIHHTNCGLESLTEDFRNDLEREVGQRPAWAVEAYKDADQDVRQSMQRVRTSPFLLHTDDVRGFVFDVTTGLLREIDSVS
;
A
#
# COMPACT_ATOMS: atom_id res chain seq x y z
N MET A 1 4.74 17.34 -56.40
CA MET A 1 5.74 16.58 -55.63
C MET A 1 5.44 16.75 -54.16
N SER A 2 5.66 15.68 -53.39
CA SER A 2 4.94 15.26 -52.19
C SER A 2 4.81 16.27 -51.03
N THR A 3 3.59 16.39 -50.52
CA THR A 3 3.27 16.84 -49.16
C THR A 3 3.30 15.61 -48.24
N SER A 4 4.15 15.60 -47.22
CA SER A 4 4.12 14.59 -46.16
C SER A 4 3.80 15.26 -44.84
N ALA A 5 2.54 15.14 -44.43
CA ALA A 5 2.09 15.32 -43.06
C ALA A 5 2.57 14.11 -42.24
N HIS A 6 3.22 14.36 -41.11
CA HIS A 6 3.53 13.33 -40.12
C HIS A 6 2.34 13.22 -39.17
N SER A 7 1.65 12.09 -39.22
CA SER A 7 0.51 11.75 -38.36
C SER A 7 0.96 11.55 -36.90
N PRO A 8 0.11 11.85 -35.91
CA PRO A 8 0.42 11.63 -34.50
C PRO A 8 0.35 10.13 -34.17
N ALA A 9 1.30 9.68 -33.35
CA ALA A 9 1.39 8.30 -32.87
C ALA A 9 0.17 7.96 -31.99
N GLY A 10 -0.27 6.71 -32.12
CA GLY A 10 -1.58 6.21 -31.72
C GLY A 10 -1.88 6.29 -30.23
N SER A 11 -3.15 6.58 -29.95
CA SER A 11 -3.81 6.36 -28.67
C SER A 11 -3.75 4.89 -28.28
N VAL A 12 -3.06 4.57 -27.19
CA VAL A 12 -3.08 3.23 -26.59
C VAL A 12 -4.39 3.09 -25.80
N THR A 13 -5.45 2.61 -26.45
CA THR A 13 -6.64 2.13 -25.76
C THR A 13 -6.33 0.76 -25.16
N SER A 14 -5.87 0.74 -23.91
CA SER A 14 -5.76 -0.50 -23.12
C SER A 14 -7.16 -0.97 -22.73
N SER A 15 -7.80 -1.76 -23.59
CA SER A 15 -8.97 -2.53 -23.20
C SER A 15 -8.51 -3.68 -22.30
N ALA A 16 -8.76 -3.56 -21.00
CA ALA A 16 -8.54 -4.65 -20.06
C ALA A 16 -9.31 -5.90 -20.55
N PRO A 17 -8.67 -7.08 -20.68
CA PRO A 17 -9.38 -8.27 -21.13
C PRO A 17 -10.38 -8.70 -20.05
N ALA A 18 -11.63 -8.81 -20.48
CA ALA A 18 -12.77 -9.25 -19.67
C ALA A 18 -12.44 -10.56 -18.96
N VAL A 19 -12.79 -10.63 -17.67
CA VAL A 19 -12.76 -11.86 -16.87
C VAL A 19 -13.70 -12.86 -17.54
N ARG A 20 -13.18 -13.81 -18.32
CA ARG A 20 -13.82 -15.08 -18.73
C ARG A 20 -12.89 -15.91 -19.63
N GLU A 21 -12.19 -16.86 -19.02
CA GLU A 21 -11.87 -18.18 -19.60
C GLU A 21 -11.52 -19.11 -18.42
N GLY A 22 -11.93 -20.37 -18.49
CA GLY A 22 -12.25 -21.25 -17.34
C GLY A 22 -11.11 -21.77 -16.46
N GLY A 23 -10.09 -20.96 -16.18
CA GLY A 23 -9.05 -21.23 -15.17
C GLY A 23 -9.32 -20.50 -13.84
N GLN A 24 -8.62 -20.90 -12.77
CA GLN A 24 -8.68 -20.13 -11.52
C GLN A 24 -7.96 -18.79 -11.70
N VAL A 25 -8.34 -17.77 -10.93
CA VAL A 25 -7.70 -16.43 -10.99
C VAL A 25 -6.19 -16.53 -10.80
N THR A 26 -5.73 -17.43 -9.91
CA THR A 26 -4.31 -17.66 -9.63
C THR A 26 -3.56 -18.16 -10.87
N ASP A 27 -4.14 -19.07 -11.65
CA ASP A 27 -3.51 -19.59 -12.87
C ASP A 27 -3.25 -18.48 -13.88
N ARG A 28 -4.21 -17.56 -14.02
CA ARG A 28 -4.05 -16.36 -14.85
C ARG A 28 -2.92 -15.46 -14.35
N LEU A 29 -2.80 -15.23 -13.04
CA LEU A 29 -1.72 -14.41 -12.47
C LEU A 29 -0.34 -15.02 -12.71
N VAL A 30 -0.21 -16.34 -12.55
CA VAL A 30 1.04 -17.07 -12.84
C VAL A 30 1.39 -16.98 -14.32
N ALA A 31 0.40 -17.09 -15.21
CA ALA A 31 0.62 -16.92 -16.65
C ALA A 31 1.07 -15.49 -17.01
N LEU A 32 0.45 -14.46 -16.42
CA LEU A 32 0.85 -13.06 -16.64
C LEU A 32 2.28 -12.78 -16.14
N ASN A 33 2.71 -13.44 -15.07
CA ASN A 33 4.09 -13.32 -14.58
C ASN A 33 5.13 -13.83 -15.60
N ALA A 34 4.79 -14.83 -16.43
CA ALA A 34 5.70 -15.30 -17.47
C ALA A 34 6.01 -14.18 -18.49
N THR A 35 5.00 -13.40 -18.87
CA THR A 35 5.17 -12.22 -19.73
C THR A 35 5.98 -11.13 -19.03
N TYR A 36 5.71 -10.85 -17.75
CA TYR A 36 6.52 -9.90 -16.96
C TYR A 36 8.01 -10.29 -16.94
N ALA A 37 8.32 -11.59 -16.82
CA ALA A 37 9.68 -12.09 -16.72
C ALA A 37 10.51 -11.92 -18.01
N GLU A 38 9.87 -11.76 -19.18
CA GLU A 38 10.57 -11.51 -20.46
C GLU A 38 11.32 -10.17 -20.46
N ASP A 39 10.73 -9.16 -19.80
CA ASP A 39 11.30 -7.81 -19.68
C ASP A 39 12.02 -7.57 -18.35
N PHE A 40 11.81 -8.45 -17.35
CA PHE A 40 12.50 -8.34 -16.06
C PHE A 40 14.02 -8.39 -16.24
N ARG A 41 14.72 -7.43 -15.62
CA ARG A 41 16.17 -7.41 -15.53
C ARG A 41 16.54 -7.40 -14.07
N ASP A 42 17.39 -8.33 -13.66
CA ASP A 42 17.97 -8.32 -12.33
C ASP A 42 18.75 -7.01 -12.17
N PRO A 43 18.30 -6.10 -11.29
CA PRO A 43 18.96 -4.83 -11.09
C PRO A 43 20.25 -4.96 -10.26
N GLY A 44 20.58 -6.17 -9.76
CA GLY A 44 21.76 -6.42 -8.94
C GLY A 44 21.67 -5.78 -7.56
N MET A 45 20.44 -5.51 -7.09
CA MET A 45 20.20 -4.82 -5.82
C MET A 45 20.23 -5.78 -4.63
N ASP A 46 20.73 -5.28 -3.51
CA ASP A 46 20.55 -5.91 -2.19
C ASP A 46 19.07 -5.83 -1.78
N ALA A 47 18.66 -6.60 -0.77
CA ALA A 47 17.35 -6.51 -0.15
C ALA A 47 17.13 -5.18 0.61
N ARG A 48 18.15 -4.31 0.68
CA ARG A 48 18.07 -2.99 1.31
C ARG A 48 17.49 -1.96 0.33
N PRO A 49 16.44 -1.22 0.71
CA PRO A 49 15.84 -0.24 -0.18
C PRO A 49 16.77 0.94 -0.46
N VAL A 50 16.85 1.35 -1.73
CA VAL A 50 17.76 2.42 -2.20
C VAL A 50 17.44 3.76 -1.54
N LEU A 51 16.15 4.10 -1.42
CA LEU A 51 15.72 5.36 -0.81
C LEU A 51 15.67 5.31 0.73
N GLN A 52 16.03 4.17 1.33
CA GLN A 52 15.99 3.97 2.78
C GLN A 52 14.63 4.32 3.40
N VAL A 53 13.53 4.04 2.70
CA VAL A 53 12.16 4.35 3.14
C VAL A 53 11.30 3.09 3.24
N ALA A 54 10.42 3.08 4.24
CA ALA A 54 9.34 2.11 4.36
C ALA A 54 7.99 2.81 4.20
N VAL A 55 7.15 2.30 3.30
CA VAL A 55 5.80 2.80 3.05
C VAL A 55 4.80 1.81 3.64
N VAL A 56 3.96 2.27 4.57
CA VAL A 56 2.82 1.52 5.11
C VAL A 56 1.56 2.04 4.46
N ALA A 57 0.79 1.18 3.80
CA ALA A 57 -0.41 1.58 3.09
C ALA A 57 -1.56 0.57 3.22
N CYS A 58 -2.79 0.99 2.94
CA CYS A 58 -3.92 0.07 2.84
C CYS A 58 -3.73 -0.94 1.70
N MET A 59 -4.28 -2.15 1.83
CA MET A 59 -4.34 -3.19 0.79
C MET A 59 -5.36 -2.92 -0.33
N ASP A 60 -5.98 -1.73 -0.35
CA ASP A 60 -7.00 -1.36 -1.33
C ASP A 60 -6.54 -1.53 -2.78
N ALA A 61 -7.37 -2.20 -3.58
CA ALA A 61 -7.08 -2.55 -4.97
C ALA A 61 -7.02 -1.32 -5.91
N ARG A 62 -7.54 -0.16 -5.48
CA ARG A 62 -7.51 1.10 -6.23
C ARG A 62 -6.21 1.88 -6.03
N LEU A 63 -5.38 1.48 -5.06
CA LEU A 63 -4.11 2.14 -4.77
C LEU A 63 -2.96 1.45 -5.50
N ASP A 64 -2.65 1.96 -6.70
CA ASP A 64 -1.41 1.66 -7.42
C ASP A 64 -0.24 2.44 -6.81
N LEU A 65 0.22 1.94 -5.65
CA LEU A 65 1.13 2.67 -4.76
C LEU A 65 2.45 3.07 -5.42
N HIS A 66 3.07 2.16 -6.19
CA HIS A 66 4.37 2.44 -6.80
C HIS A 66 4.23 3.51 -7.87
N ALA A 67 3.21 3.42 -8.74
CA ALA A 67 2.95 4.44 -9.75
C ALA A 67 2.59 5.79 -9.12
N ALA A 68 1.75 5.80 -8.08
CA ALA A 68 1.33 7.02 -7.39
C ALA A 68 2.48 7.79 -6.73
N LEU A 69 3.53 7.08 -6.30
CA LEU A 69 4.71 7.67 -5.67
C LEU A 69 5.91 7.83 -6.62
N GLY A 70 5.80 7.35 -7.87
CA GLY A 70 6.92 7.32 -8.82
C GLY A 70 8.07 6.42 -8.37
N LEU A 71 7.77 5.32 -7.68
CA LEU A 71 8.76 4.37 -7.16
C LEU A 71 9.17 3.35 -8.22
N GLU A 72 10.47 3.11 -8.31
CA GLU A 72 11.05 2.04 -9.10
C GLU A 72 11.25 0.77 -8.24
N LEU A 73 11.59 -0.34 -8.91
CA LEU A 73 11.94 -1.58 -8.25
C LEU A 73 13.12 -1.31 -7.28
N GLY A 74 12.97 -1.71 -6.01
CA GLY A 74 14.01 -1.60 -4.97
C GLY A 74 14.06 -0.27 -4.22
N ASP A 75 13.24 0.71 -4.56
CA ASP A 75 13.28 2.03 -3.90
C ASP A 75 12.86 1.99 -2.43
N CYS A 76 11.84 1.20 -2.10
CA CYS A 76 11.24 1.17 -0.76
C CYS A 76 10.87 -0.24 -0.29
N HIS A 77 10.70 -0.38 1.02
CA HIS A 77 9.86 -1.46 1.54
C HIS A 77 8.39 -1.06 1.50
N THR A 78 7.55 -1.93 0.94
CA THR A 78 6.09 -1.76 0.94
C THR A 78 5.45 -2.72 1.95
N ILE A 79 4.74 -2.17 2.94
CA ILE A 79 3.99 -2.92 3.95
C ILE A 79 2.51 -2.60 3.77
N ARG A 80 1.66 -3.61 3.56
CA ARG A 80 0.22 -3.40 3.32
C ARG A 80 -0.65 -4.32 4.15
N ASN A 81 -1.74 -3.77 4.71
CA ASN A 81 -2.79 -4.51 5.41
C ASN A 81 -4.15 -3.82 5.22
N ALA A 82 -5.22 -4.36 5.81
CA ALA A 82 -6.51 -3.67 5.80
C ALA A 82 -6.40 -2.31 6.51
N GLY A 83 -6.72 -1.23 5.80
CA GLY A 83 -6.73 0.14 6.32
C GLY A 83 -5.38 0.84 6.44
N GLY A 84 -4.25 0.15 6.24
CA GLY A 84 -2.93 0.74 6.47
C GLY A 84 -2.61 0.91 7.97
N VAL A 85 -3.29 0.15 8.81
CA VAL A 85 -3.25 0.30 10.27
C VAL A 85 -1.88 -0.10 10.82
N VAL A 86 -1.35 0.71 11.73
CA VAL A 86 -0.11 0.40 12.48
C VAL A 86 -0.42 -0.61 13.60
N THR A 87 -0.41 -1.89 13.23
CA THR A 87 -0.52 -3.04 14.14
C THR A 87 0.85 -3.49 14.66
N GLU A 88 0.87 -4.46 15.58
CA GLU A 88 2.11 -5.10 16.04
C GLU A 88 2.92 -5.71 14.88
N ASP A 89 2.25 -6.24 13.84
CA ASP A 89 2.95 -6.78 12.67
C ASP A 89 3.59 -5.69 11.81
N VAL A 90 2.96 -4.51 11.72
CA VAL A 90 3.57 -3.33 11.08
C VAL A 90 4.76 -2.85 11.90
N ILE A 91 4.65 -2.75 13.23
CA ILE A 91 5.77 -2.36 14.10
C ILE A 91 6.92 -3.37 13.98
N ARG A 92 6.63 -4.67 13.98
CA ARG A 92 7.63 -5.73 13.74
C ARG A 92 8.32 -5.55 12.38
N SER A 93 7.54 -5.30 11.33
CA SER A 93 8.06 -5.12 9.96
C SER A 93 8.91 -3.85 9.82
N LEU A 94 8.47 -2.73 10.39
CA LEU A 94 9.24 -1.49 10.45
C LEU A 94 10.53 -1.65 11.27
N THR A 95 10.48 -2.40 12.37
CA THR A 95 11.67 -2.69 13.20
C THR A 95 12.73 -3.43 12.40
N ILE A 96 12.35 -4.47 11.65
CA ILE A 96 13.27 -5.21 10.76
C ILE A 96 13.79 -4.29 9.65
N SER A 97 12.87 -3.55 9.01
CA SER A 97 13.18 -2.61 7.93
C SER A 97 14.27 -1.62 8.34
N GLN A 98 14.16 -1.02 9.52
CA GLN A 98 15.16 -0.06 10.01
C GLN A 98 16.43 -0.76 10.50
N ARG A 99 16.30 -1.73 11.41
CA ARG A 99 17.45 -2.29 12.15
C ARG A 99 18.29 -3.25 11.34
N ALA A 100 17.68 -4.04 10.46
CA ALA A 100 18.39 -5.04 9.66
C ALA A 100 18.66 -4.55 8.23
N LEU A 101 17.76 -3.73 7.68
CA LEU A 101 17.76 -3.35 6.26
C LEU A 101 17.99 -1.85 6.03
N GLY A 102 18.18 -1.06 7.09
CA GLY A 102 18.75 0.28 7.02
C GLY A 102 17.79 1.39 6.59
N THR A 103 16.48 1.19 6.61
CA THR A 103 15.53 2.30 6.37
C THR A 103 15.55 3.31 7.52
N ARG A 104 15.24 4.56 7.20
CA ARG A 104 15.26 5.71 8.10
C ARG A 104 13.94 6.48 8.09
N SER A 105 13.28 6.53 6.94
CA SER A 105 12.03 7.24 6.74
C SER A 105 10.82 6.30 6.78
N VAL A 106 9.71 6.76 7.34
CA VAL A 106 8.42 6.04 7.33
C VAL A 106 7.33 6.93 6.75
N VAL A 107 6.66 6.42 5.71
CA VAL A 107 5.53 7.07 5.06
C VAL A 107 4.27 6.25 5.33
N LEU A 108 3.26 6.86 5.92
CA LEU A 108 1.97 6.23 6.23
C LEU A 108 0.91 6.75 5.25
N ILE A 109 0.21 5.87 4.53
CA ILE A 109 -0.77 6.23 3.52
C ILE A 109 -2.09 5.51 3.78
N HIS A 110 -3.05 6.27 4.31
CA HIS A 110 -4.46 5.90 4.29
C HIS A 110 -5.09 6.41 3.00
N HIS A 111 -6.38 6.16 2.80
CA HIS A 111 -7.07 6.67 1.63
C HIS A 111 -8.54 6.97 1.91
N THR A 112 -9.14 7.81 1.06
CA THR A 112 -10.57 8.13 1.14
C THR A 112 -11.42 6.90 0.79
N ASN A 113 -12.61 6.81 1.38
CA ASN A 113 -13.57 5.73 1.14
C ASN A 113 -12.95 4.35 1.41
N CYS A 114 -12.29 4.22 2.56
CA CYS A 114 -11.70 2.97 3.00
C CYS A 114 -12.77 1.98 3.48
N GLY A 115 -12.60 0.69 3.17
CA GLY A 115 -13.49 -0.36 3.66
C GLY A 115 -13.56 -0.43 5.19
N LEU A 116 -12.52 -0.01 5.92
CA LEU A 116 -12.55 0.04 7.38
C LEU A 116 -13.46 1.15 7.94
N GLU A 117 -13.79 2.19 7.15
CA GLU A 117 -14.70 3.27 7.58
C GLU A 117 -16.14 2.77 7.80
N SER A 118 -16.53 1.76 7.04
CA SER A 118 -17.87 1.16 7.11
C SER A 118 -17.98 0.00 8.09
N LEU A 119 -16.86 -0.51 8.60
CA LEU A 119 -16.86 -1.57 9.61
C LEU A 119 -17.03 -1.02 11.03
N THR A 120 -17.41 -1.94 11.92
CA THR A 120 -17.45 -1.76 13.37
C THR A 120 -16.95 -3.04 14.03
N GLU A 121 -16.79 -2.98 15.34
CA GLU A 121 -16.48 -4.16 16.15
C GLU A 121 -17.58 -5.23 16.15
N ASP A 122 -18.77 -4.91 15.65
CA ASP A 122 -19.85 -5.90 15.45
C ASP A 122 -19.45 -6.98 14.45
N PHE A 123 -18.50 -6.71 13.56
CA PHE A 123 -17.94 -7.72 12.67
C PHE A 123 -17.42 -8.95 13.42
N ARG A 124 -16.80 -8.77 14.59
CA ARG A 124 -16.35 -9.91 15.41
C ARG A 124 -17.50 -10.64 16.10
N ASN A 125 -18.57 -9.92 16.44
CA ASN A 125 -19.80 -10.53 16.97
C ASN A 125 -20.47 -11.41 15.90
N ASP A 126 -20.48 -10.95 14.65
CA ASP A 126 -21.04 -11.68 13.52
C ASP A 126 -20.27 -12.96 13.24
N LEU A 127 -18.93 -12.88 13.20
CA LEU A 127 -18.05 -14.04 13.04
C LEU A 127 -18.20 -15.05 14.19
N GLU A 128 -18.32 -14.58 15.43
CA GLU A 128 -18.55 -15.45 16.58
C GLU A 128 -19.88 -16.20 16.46
N ARG A 129 -20.94 -15.54 15.99
CA ARG A 129 -22.25 -16.18 15.76
C ARG A 129 -22.21 -17.20 14.62
N GLU A 130 -21.46 -16.92 13.56
CA GLU A 130 -21.35 -17.80 12.39
C GLU A 130 -20.46 -19.03 12.66
N VAL A 131 -19.26 -18.79 13.21
CA VAL A 131 -18.20 -19.80 13.34
C VAL A 131 -18.21 -20.49 14.71
N GLY A 132 -18.82 -19.86 15.71
CA GLY A 132 -18.83 -20.33 17.10
C GLY A 132 -17.57 -19.96 17.91
N GLN A 133 -16.66 -19.18 17.32
CA GLN A 133 -15.44 -18.70 17.98
C GLN A 133 -15.20 -17.22 17.66
N ARG A 134 -15.01 -16.42 18.72
CA ARG A 134 -14.65 -15.01 18.58
C ARG A 134 -13.19 -14.83 18.14
N PRO A 135 -12.92 -14.03 17.10
CA PRO A 135 -11.54 -13.68 16.77
C PRO A 135 -10.86 -12.85 17.88
N ALA A 136 -9.59 -13.18 18.18
CA ALA A 136 -8.81 -12.51 19.22
C ALA A 136 -8.23 -11.16 18.76
N TRP A 137 -8.03 -10.97 17.45
CA TRP A 137 -7.58 -9.71 16.86
C TRP A 137 -8.69 -8.66 16.89
N ALA A 138 -8.33 -7.37 16.91
CA ALA A 138 -9.25 -6.26 16.74
C ALA A 138 -9.52 -6.00 15.25
N VAL A 139 -10.69 -5.45 14.92
CA VAL A 139 -11.01 -5.08 13.53
C VAL A 139 -10.16 -3.88 13.09
N GLU A 140 -9.76 -3.04 14.06
CA GLU A 140 -9.04 -1.78 13.83
C GLU A 140 -9.83 -0.84 12.90
N ALA A 141 -11.17 -0.88 12.99
CA ALA A 141 -12.04 0.02 12.25
C ALA A 141 -11.91 1.47 12.79
N TYR A 142 -11.93 2.44 11.89
CA TYR A 142 -11.88 3.87 12.19
C TYR A 142 -13.01 4.60 11.47
N LYS A 143 -13.33 5.84 11.87
CA LYS A 143 -14.38 6.66 11.22
C LYS A 143 -13.86 7.87 10.47
N ASP A 144 -12.62 8.27 10.76
CA ASP A 144 -11.97 9.43 10.16
C ASP A 144 -10.53 9.03 9.80
N ALA A 145 -10.24 8.98 8.51
CA ALA A 145 -8.92 8.60 8.01
C ALA A 145 -7.83 9.58 8.46
N ASP A 146 -8.12 10.89 8.55
CA ASP A 146 -7.16 11.89 8.99
C ASP A 146 -6.81 11.69 10.47
N GLN A 147 -7.82 11.41 11.30
CA GLN A 147 -7.61 11.10 12.71
C GLN A 147 -6.79 9.82 12.88
N ASP A 148 -7.09 8.78 12.10
CA ASP A 148 -6.38 7.51 12.19
C ASP A 148 -4.94 7.61 11.68
N VAL A 149 -4.67 8.42 10.65
CA VAL A 149 -3.31 8.76 10.20
C VAL A 149 -2.52 9.43 11.33
N ARG A 150 -3.12 10.40 12.05
CA ARG A 150 -2.45 11.03 13.22
C ARG A 150 -2.14 10.03 14.31
N GLN A 151 -3.09 9.16 14.63
CA GLN A 151 -2.88 8.09 15.62
C GLN A 151 -1.77 7.13 15.17
N SER A 152 -1.78 6.73 13.90
CA SER A 152 -0.79 5.84 13.30
C SER A 152 0.62 6.45 13.34
N MET A 153 0.76 7.74 12.99
CA MET A 153 2.03 8.47 13.14
C MET A 153 2.51 8.47 14.59
N GLN A 154 1.60 8.68 15.55
CA GLN A 154 1.96 8.67 16.96
C GLN A 154 2.44 7.28 17.41
N ARG A 155 1.72 6.20 17.04
CA ARG A 155 2.13 4.81 17.34
C ARG A 155 3.55 4.52 16.85
N VAL A 156 3.88 4.94 15.63
CA VAL A 156 5.23 4.79 15.06
C VAL A 156 6.25 5.62 15.84
N ARG A 157 5.99 6.92 16.05
CA ARG A 157 6.94 7.84 16.70
C ARG A 157 7.25 7.46 18.16
N THR A 158 6.29 6.88 18.87
CA THR A 158 6.46 6.50 20.28
C THR A 158 6.92 5.06 20.47
N SER A 159 7.05 4.26 19.41
CA SER A 159 7.49 2.88 19.52
C SER A 159 8.97 2.80 19.96
N PRO A 160 9.28 2.14 21.10
CA PRO A 160 10.67 2.02 21.57
C PRO A 160 11.52 1.07 20.71
N PHE A 161 10.88 0.35 19.78
CA PHE A 161 11.55 -0.62 18.92
C PHE A 161 12.13 0.02 17.65
N LEU A 162 11.62 1.18 17.24
CA LEU A 162 12.09 1.90 16.05
C LEU A 162 13.28 2.80 16.39
N LEU A 163 14.31 2.77 15.54
CA LEU A 163 15.54 3.56 15.72
C LEU A 163 15.39 4.97 15.17
N HIS A 164 14.67 5.11 14.06
CA HIS A 164 14.51 6.35 13.32
C HIS A 164 13.02 6.73 13.35
N THR A 165 12.71 7.81 14.07
CA THR A 165 11.34 8.32 14.24
C THR A 165 11.23 9.82 13.93
N ASP A 166 12.34 10.42 13.47
CA ASP A 166 12.48 11.81 13.09
C ASP A 166 11.83 12.13 11.73
N ASP A 167 11.81 11.19 10.80
CA ASP A 167 11.13 11.31 9.50
C ASP A 167 9.97 10.31 9.38
N VAL A 168 8.87 10.64 10.06
CA VAL A 168 7.60 9.92 9.98
C VAL A 168 6.55 10.88 9.47
N ARG A 169 5.96 10.61 8.30
CA ARG A 169 4.94 11.47 7.67
C ARG A 169 3.71 10.67 7.26
N GLY A 170 2.55 11.29 7.37
CA GLY A 170 1.25 10.65 7.16
C GLY A 170 0.43 11.36 6.09
N PHE A 171 -0.23 10.58 5.24
CA PHE A 171 -0.99 11.08 4.10
C PHE A 171 -2.32 10.36 3.95
N VAL A 172 -3.29 11.04 3.35
CA VAL A 172 -4.52 10.45 2.83
C VAL A 172 -4.48 10.55 1.31
N PHE A 173 -4.49 9.40 0.64
CA PHE A 173 -4.65 9.28 -0.80
C PHE A 173 -6.11 9.42 -1.18
N ASP A 174 -6.44 10.31 -2.11
CA ASP A 174 -7.79 10.40 -2.65
C ASP A 174 -7.96 9.42 -3.81
N VAL A 175 -8.78 8.37 -3.59
CA VAL A 175 -9.03 7.32 -4.59
C VAL A 175 -9.73 7.81 -5.86
N THR A 176 -10.26 9.03 -5.86
CA THR A 176 -10.94 9.63 -7.03
C THR A 176 -9.99 10.47 -7.87
N THR A 177 -9.07 11.20 -7.23
CA THR A 177 -8.18 12.16 -7.92
C THR A 177 -6.75 11.65 -8.08
N GLY A 178 -6.34 10.66 -7.29
CA GLY A 178 -4.96 10.14 -7.27
C GLY A 178 -3.99 11.00 -6.47
N LEU A 179 -4.45 12.06 -5.79
CA LEU A 179 -3.59 12.98 -5.05
C LEU A 179 -3.33 12.50 -3.61
N LEU A 180 -2.12 12.75 -3.12
CA LEU A 180 -1.79 12.63 -1.69
C LEU A 180 -2.00 13.97 -0.99
N ARG A 181 -2.73 13.94 0.12
CA ARG A 181 -2.85 15.06 1.04
C ARG A 181 -2.14 14.72 2.33
N GLU A 182 -1.16 15.54 2.70
CA GLU A 182 -0.45 15.37 3.96
C GLU A 182 -1.32 15.74 5.15
N ILE A 183 -1.16 15.01 6.24
CA ILE A 183 -1.86 15.22 7.51
C ILE A 183 -0.86 15.76 8.53
N ASP A 184 -1.15 16.95 9.05
CA ASP A 184 -0.34 17.55 10.11
C ASP A 184 -0.39 16.70 11.39
N SER A 185 0.78 16.57 12.02
CA SER A 185 0.96 15.80 13.25
C SER A 185 0.40 16.47 14.51
N VAL A 186 0.02 17.74 14.42
CA VAL A 186 -0.48 18.55 15.55
C VAL A 186 -1.92 18.93 15.24
N SER A 187 -2.85 18.54 16.11
CA SER A 187 -4.24 19.03 16.13
C SER A 187 -4.67 19.18 17.58
#